data_AF-A0A3P7MJI6-F1
#
_entry.id   AF-A0A3P7MJI6-F1
#
_cell.length_a   1.000
_cell.length_b   1.000
_cell.length_c   1.000
_cell.angle_alpha   90.00
_cell.angle_beta   90.00
_cell.angle_gamma   90.00
#
_symmetry.space_group_name_H-M   'P 1'
#
loop_
_entity.id
_entity.type
_entity.pdbx_description
1 polymer ?
#
loop_
_entity_poly.entity_id
_entity_poly.type
_entity_poly.pdbx_seq_one_letter_code
_entity_poly.pdbx_strand_id
1 'polypeptide(L)'
;MRKGNQLDVGIEQQLVTVQRIQLNELSQKAMRIPTEAEIERFSQLKVFNGESSKAEEKRAEFLSFREAVVKTPPGSLALETILSFGTRHADTIAKISLENSMRSDHKPWSFTVVSAHLVQMLIDILHIINEPGILSFFFALEQRSLSTMEAHFFTEGERLMVLLFKSDRPFLDLFAVLVRLFHRTWREMHASDEDIKKVLAVVRKQMDVCLLEKPESIEKLEELLAVHSYPHMKKLWEDERSAKEAEELQSDAVKLSFLILLAQQFWFWKLDANEKTLICSDCANSEVSSNASSAANLKRVDKLSVQAQRQVDRFLNIELKMRLLELDHIPNTIEIPPLPANFDWIPRDVDHSKTSITKV
;
A
#
# COMPACT_ATOMS: atom_id res chain seq x y z
N MET A 1 18.33 -16.07 -26.25
CA MET A 1 17.47 -15.87 -25.07
C MET A 1 16.32 -14.97 -25.50
N ARG A 2 15.08 -15.49 -25.55
CA ARG A 2 13.93 -14.67 -25.93
C ARG A 2 13.69 -13.67 -24.80
N LYS A 3 13.77 -12.36 -25.07
CA LYS A 3 13.21 -11.32 -24.18
C LYS A 3 11.80 -11.80 -23.82
N GLY A 4 11.48 -11.92 -22.54
CA GLY A 4 10.12 -12.24 -22.11
C GLY A 4 9.19 -11.24 -22.77
N ASN A 5 8.15 -11.74 -23.45
CA ASN A 5 7.24 -10.91 -24.23
C ASN A 5 6.54 -9.92 -23.29
N GLN A 6 7.05 -8.70 -23.21
CA GLN A 6 6.35 -7.59 -22.58
C GLN A 6 5.10 -7.32 -23.42
N LEU A 7 3.95 -7.21 -22.76
CA LEU A 7 2.70 -6.85 -23.43
C LEU A 7 2.89 -5.53 -24.17
N ASP A 8 2.37 -5.46 -25.39
CA ASP A 8 2.31 -4.19 -26.11
C ASP A 8 1.49 -3.19 -25.28
N VAL A 9 1.99 -1.96 -25.18
CA VAL A 9 1.39 -0.91 -24.34
C VAL A 9 -0.06 -0.63 -24.74
N GLY A 10 -0.37 -0.71 -26.04
CA GLY A 10 -1.74 -0.55 -26.54
C GLY A 10 -2.65 -1.70 -26.11
N ILE A 11 -2.15 -2.94 -26.13
CA ILE A 11 -2.88 -4.12 -25.64
C ILE A 11 -3.11 -4.03 -24.13
N GLU A 12 -2.10 -3.61 -23.36
CA GLU A 12 -2.22 -3.43 -21.90
C GLU A 12 -3.31 -2.42 -21.55
N GLN A 13 -3.36 -1.28 -22.23
CA GLN A 13 -4.42 -0.27 -22.04
C GLN A 13 -5.82 -0.79 -22.39
N GLN A 14 -5.93 -1.59 -23.46
CA GLN A 14 -7.19 -2.24 -23.81
C GLN A 14 -7.64 -3.23 -22.73
N LEU A 15 -6.72 -4.01 -22.17
CA LEU A 15 -7.03 -4.94 -21.08
C LEU A 15 -7.46 -4.21 -19.80
N VAL A 16 -6.81 -3.10 -19.45
CA VAL A 16 -7.24 -2.24 -18.33
C VAL A 16 -8.68 -1.75 -18.55
N THR A 17 -9.02 -1.37 -19.78
CA THR A 17 -10.38 -0.94 -20.14
C THR A 17 -11.39 -2.08 -19.97
N VAL A 18 -11.07 -3.28 -20.45
CA VAL A 18 -11.92 -4.47 -20.29
C VAL A 18 -12.12 -4.82 -18.82
N GLN A 19 -11.04 -4.81 -18.03
CA GLN A 19 -11.11 -5.00 -16.57
C GLN A 19 -12.07 -3.99 -15.94
N ARG A 20 -11.96 -2.71 -16.30
CA ARG A 20 -12.83 -1.65 -15.78
C ARG A 20 -14.31 -1.90 -16.11
N ILE A 21 -14.62 -2.33 -17.33
CA ILE A 21 -15.98 -2.68 -17.73
C ILE A 21 -16.53 -3.83 -16.86
N GLN A 22 -15.74 -4.89 -16.65
CA GLN A 22 -16.14 -6.01 -15.78
C GLN A 22 -16.38 -5.57 -14.33
N LEU A 23 -15.54 -4.69 -13.79
CA LEU A 23 -15.71 -4.16 -12.43
C LEU A 23 -16.93 -3.23 -12.32
N ASN A 24 -17.28 -2.49 -13.38
CA ASN A 24 -18.46 -1.63 -13.39
C ASN A 24 -19.77 -2.43 -13.25
N GLU A 25 -19.85 -3.65 -13.78
CA GLU A 25 -21.00 -4.54 -13.56
C GLU A 25 -21.17 -4.89 -12.08
N LEU A 26 -20.06 -5.13 -11.38
CA LEU A 26 -20.05 -5.35 -9.93
C LEU A 26 -20.41 -4.08 -9.16
N SER A 27 -20.01 -2.91 -9.65
CA SER A 27 -20.34 -1.61 -9.05
C SER A 27 -21.85 -1.36 -8.98
N GLN A 28 -22.57 -1.67 -10.06
CA GLN A 28 -24.04 -1.57 -10.07
C GLN A 28 -24.69 -2.42 -8.96
N LYS A 29 -24.17 -3.63 -8.74
CA LYS A 29 -24.65 -4.51 -7.67
C LYS A 29 -24.23 -4.04 -6.27
N ALA A 30 -23.01 -3.50 -6.14
CA ALA A 30 -22.48 -2.98 -4.89
C ALA A 30 -23.27 -1.74 -4.40
N MET A 31 -23.74 -0.92 -5.33
CA MET A 31 -24.52 0.29 -5.03
C MET A 31 -26.02 0.02 -4.89
N ARG A 32 -26.51 -1.14 -5.34
CA ARG A 32 -27.91 -1.54 -5.17
C ARG A 32 -28.18 -1.92 -3.72
N ILE A 33 -29.08 -1.21 -3.06
CA ILE A 33 -29.62 -1.61 -1.75
C ILE A 33 -30.49 -2.87 -1.95
N PRO A 34 -30.23 -3.96 -1.24
CA PRO A 34 -31.06 -5.15 -1.34
C PRO A 34 -32.42 -4.97 -0.67
N THR A 35 -33.41 -5.64 -1.24
CA THR A 35 -34.80 -5.62 -0.76
C THR A 35 -34.94 -6.44 0.51
N GLU A 36 -35.94 -6.11 1.33
CA GLU A 36 -36.22 -6.82 2.58
C GLU A 36 -36.41 -8.33 2.35
N ALA A 37 -37.13 -8.70 1.29
CA ALA A 37 -37.35 -10.09 0.92
C ALA A 37 -36.06 -10.84 0.55
N GLU A 38 -35.07 -10.18 -0.05
CA GLU A 38 -33.76 -10.79 -0.35
C GLU A 38 -32.98 -11.06 0.94
N ILE A 39 -33.00 -10.12 1.89
CA ILE A 39 -32.34 -10.25 3.20
C ILE A 39 -33.01 -11.33 4.05
N GLU A 40 -34.35 -11.38 4.05
CA GLU A 40 -35.10 -12.42 4.76
C GLU A 40 -34.83 -13.81 4.20
N ARG A 41 -34.82 -13.98 2.87
CA ARG A 41 -34.45 -15.26 2.23
C ARG A 41 -33.06 -15.71 2.63
N PHE A 42 -32.11 -14.78 2.74
CA PHE A 42 -30.76 -15.09 3.21
C PHE A 42 -30.75 -15.65 4.64
N SER A 43 -31.57 -15.09 5.54
CA SER A 43 -31.67 -15.54 6.94
C SER A 43 -32.21 -16.97 7.10
N GLN A 44 -32.99 -17.44 6.12
CA GLN A 44 -33.62 -18.76 6.14
C GLN A 44 -32.67 -19.88 5.68
N LEU A 45 -31.50 -19.55 5.15
CA LEU A 45 -30.57 -20.54 4.63
C LEU A 45 -29.86 -21.30 5.75
N LYS A 46 -30.07 -22.62 5.77
CA LYS A 46 -29.47 -23.52 6.76
C LYS A 46 -27.94 -23.53 6.76
N VAL A 47 -27.32 -23.23 5.61
CA VAL A 47 -25.86 -23.20 5.45
C VAL A 47 -25.17 -22.23 6.42
N PHE A 48 -25.86 -21.16 6.83
CA PHE A 48 -25.32 -20.13 7.72
C PHE A 48 -25.91 -20.18 9.13
N ASN A 49 -26.92 -21.02 9.36
CA ASN A 49 -27.56 -21.17 10.66
C ASN A 49 -26.94 -22.37 11.39
N GLY A 50 -25.90 -22.11 12.19
CA GLY A 50 -25.37 -23.10 13.13
C GLY A 50 -26.44 -23.57 14.12
N GLU A 51 -26.44 -24.85 14.46
CA GLU A 51 -27.47 -25.48 15.31
C GLU A 51 -27.42 -25.01 16.78
N SER A 52 -26.34 -24.38 17.24
CA SER A 52 -26.05 -24.20 18.68
C SER A 52 -26.31 -22.82 19.30
N SER A 53 -26.60 -21.77 18.52
CA SER A 53 -26.73 -20.41 19.07
C SER A 53 -28.13 -20.10 19.62
N LYS A 54 -28.18 -19.40 20.76
CA LYS A 54 -29.42 -18.90 21.40
C LYS A 54 -30.14 -17.93 20.44
N ALA A 55 -31.47 -17.96 20.43
CA ALA A 55 -32.28 -17.18 19.48
C ALA A 55 -31.97 -15.66 19.49
N GLU A 56 -31.62 -15.10 20.65
CA GLU A 56 -31.25 -13.68 20.80
C GLU A 56 -29.93 -13.32 20.12
N GLU A 57 -28.91 -14.19 20.22
CA GLU A 57 -27.62 -14.01 19.56
C GLU A 57 -27.76 -14.06 18.04
N LYS A 58 -28.52 -15.03 17.53
CA LYS A 58 -28.86 -15.13 16.09
C LYS A 58 -29.53 -13.86 15.59
N ARG A 59 -30.43 -13.28 16.39
CA ARG A 59 -31.12 -12.03 16.03
C ARG A 59 -30.16 -10.84 15.99
N ALA A 60 -29.26 -10.73 16.97
CA ALA A 60 -28.24 -9.67 17.00
C ALA A 60 -27.27 -9.76 15.81
N GLU A 61 -26.80 -10.95 15.48
CA GLU A 61 -25.94 -11.18 14.32
C GLU A 61 -26.64 -10.84 13.00
N PHE A 62 -27.90 -11.23 12.85
CA PHE A 62 -28.69 -10.89 11.67
C PHE A 62 -28.87 -9.37 11.51
N LEU A 63 -29.12 -8.65 12.61
CA LEU A 63 -29.24 -7.19 12.58
C LEU A 63 -27.91 -6.53 12.17
N SER A 64 -26.78 -7.02 12.70
CA SER A 64 -25.45 -6.53 12.33
C SER A 64 -25.13 -6.81 10.86
N PHE A 65 -25.47 -8.00 10.35
CA PHE A 65 -25.32 -8.35 8.94
C PHE A 65 -26.18 -7.46 8.04
N ARG A 66 -27.45 -7.26 8.40
CA ARG A 66 -28.36 -6.37 7.69
C ARG A 66 -27.79 -4.95 7.61
N GLU A 67 -27.33 -4.41 8.73
CA GLU A 67 -26.72 -3.07 8.78
C GLU A 67 -25.51 -2.98 7.84
N ALA A 68 -24.64 -4.00 7.85
CA ALA A 68 -23.47 -4.05 6.99
C ALA A 68 -23.83 -4.09 5.50
N VAL A 69 -24.91 -4.75 5.11
CA VAL A 69 -25.31 -4.94 3.71
C VAL A 69 -26.18 -3.78 3.17
N VAL A 70 -27.03 -3.18 4.01
CA VAL A 70 -27.90 -2.06 3.61
C VAL A 70 -27.09 -0.79 3.35
N LYS A 71 -25.99 -0.61 4.10
CA LYS A 71 -25.01 0.44 3.80
C LYS A 71 -24.34 0.09 2.47
N THR A 72 -24.52 0.93 1.46
CA THR A 72 -23.96 0.74 0.12
C THR A 72 -22.72 1.61 -0.04
N PRO A 73 -21.58 1.03 -0.49
CA PRO A 73 -21.29 -0.41 -0.63
C PRO A 73 -21.20 -1.16 0.72
N PRO A 74 -21.33 -2.51 0.77
CA PRO A 74 -21.26 -3.48 -0.32
C PRO A 74 -22.60 -3.90 -0.94
N GLY A 75 -23.73 -3.46 -0.38
CA GLY A 75 -25.05 -3.64 -1.00
C GLY A 75 -25.41 -5.07 -1.37
N SER A 76 -26.12 -5.21 -2.48
CA SER A 76 -26.60 -6.50 -2.99
C SER A 76 -25.48 -7.42 -3.45
N LEU A 77 -24.32 -6.86 -3.82
CA LEU A 77 -23.14 -7.65 -4.17
C LEU A 77 -22.71 -8.55 -3.00
N ALA A 78 -22.82 -8.09 -1.75
CA ALA A 78 -22.52 -8.93 -0.59
C ALA A 78 -23.45 -10.14 -0.50
N LEU A 79 -24.76 -9.95 -0.63
CA LEU A 79 -25.71 -11.05 -0.57
C LEU A 79 -25.46 -12.09 -1.67
N GLU A 80 -25.31 -11.64 -2.91
CA GLU A 80 -25.08 -12.53 -4.06
C GLU A 80 -23.77 -13.30 -3.92
N THR A 81 -22.71 -12.63 -3.48
CA THR A 81 -21.39 -13.23 -3.31
C THR A 81 -21.41 -14.29 -2.20
N ILE A 82 -21.97 -13.95 -1.04
CA ILE A 82 -22.03 -14.87 0.10
C ILE A 82 -22.93 -16.06 -0.21
N LEU A 83 -24.06 -15.85 -0.88
CA LEU A 83 -24.95 -16.91 -1.34
C LEU A 83 -24.26 -17.84 -2.34
N SER A 84 -23.62 -17.26 -3.36
CA SER A 84 -22.89 -18.01 -4.38
C SER A 84 -21.73 -18.81 -3.76
N PHE A 85 -21.04 -18.27 -2.76
CA PHE A 85 -20.02 -18.98 -2.01
C PHE A 85 -20.61 -20.13 -1.19
N GLY A 86 -21.73 -19.87 -0.49
CA GLY A 86 -22.46 -20.84 0.31
C GLY A 86 -22.87 -22.10 -0.44
N THR A 87 -23.38 -21.94 -1.66
CA THR A 87 -23.83 -23.07 -2.49
C THR A 87 -22.68 -23.96 -3.00
N ARG A 88 -21.47 -23.42 -3.12
CA ARG A 88 -20.32 -24.10 -3.75
C ARG A 88 -19.27 -24.59 -2.76
N HIS A 89 -19.14 -23.90 -1.63
CA HIS A 89 -18.11 -24.13 -0.64
C HIS A 89 -18.70 -24.47 0.73
N ALA A 90 -19.85 -25.15 0.74
CA ALA A 90 -20.54 -25.57 1.97
C ALA A 90 -19.62 -26.33 2.94
N ASP A 91 -18.77 -27.24 2.42
CA ASP A 91 -17.82 -28.00 3.23
C ASP A 91 -16.76 -27.10 3.89
N THR A 92 -16.31 -26.06 3.17
CA THR A 92 -15.35 -25.08 3.71
C THR A 92 -15.99 -24.26 4.82
N ILE A 93 -17.24 -23.83 4.63
CA ILE A 93 -18.01 -23.09 5.63
C ILE A 93 -18.24 -23.96 6.88
N ALA A 94 -18.65 -25.20 6.68
CA ALA A 94 -18.87 -26.15 7.78
C ALA A 94 -17.59 -26.38 8.59
N LYS A 95 -16.46 -26.56 7.91
CA LYS A 95 -15.15 -26.70 8.56
C LYS A 95 -14.77 -25.46 9.37
N ILE A 96 -14.89 -24.26 8.78
CA ILE A 96 -14.60 -22.99 9.47
C ILE A 96 -15.53 -22.81 10.67
N SER A 97 -16.82 -23.07 10.49
CA SER A 97 -17.82 -22.94 11.57
C SER A 97 -17.52 -23.88 12.73
N LEU A 98 -17.15 -25.14 12.43
CA LEU A 98 -16.78 -26.12 13.44
C LEU A 98 -15.53 -25.68 14.20
N GLU A 99 -14.46 -25.32 13.48
CA GLU A 99 -13.20 -24.86 14.08
C GLU A 99 -13.39 -23.59 14.93
N ASN A 100 -14.26 -22.69 14.50
CA ASN A 100 -14.62 -21.48 15.25
C ASN A 100 -15.40 -21.80 16.54
N SER A 101 -16.35 -22.76 16.47
CA SER A 101 -17.17 -23.16 17.63
C SER A 101 -16.40 -23.92 18.71
N MET A 102 -15.30 -24.59 18.34
CA MET A 102 -14.49 -25.39 19.26
C MET A 102 -13.52 -24.56 20.11
N ARG A 103 -13.42 -23.24 19.89
CA ARG A 103 -12.61 -22.36 20.74
C ARG A 103 -13.36 -22.13 22.06
N SER A 104 -12.84 -22.65 23.16
CA SER A 104 -13.47 -22.57 24.50
C SER A 104 -13.45 -21.18 25.12
N ASP A 105 -12.55 -20.30 24.66
CA ASP A 105 -12.14 -19.14 25.45
C ASP A 105 -12.92 -17.86 25.11
N HIS A 106 -13.55 -17.80 23.93
CA HIS A 106 -14.21 -16.60 23.42
C HIS A 106 -15.45 -16.92 22.58
N LYS A 107 -16.36 -15.94 22.45
CA LYS A 107 -17.50 -16.03 21.56
C LYS A 107 -17.03 -16.25 20.11
N PRO A 108 -17.62 -17.19 19.36
CA PRO A 108 -17.29 -17.37 17.95
C PRO A 108 -17.67 -16.12 17.14
N TRP A 109 -16.84 -15.75 16.16
CA TRP A 109 -17.17 -14.66 15.24
C TRP A 109 -18.27 -15.07 14.25
N SER A 110 -19.09 -14.11 13.82
CA SER A 110 -20.18 -14.37 12.89
C SER A 110 -19.70 -14.44 11.44
N PHE A 111 -19.90 -15.58 10.79
CA PHE A 111 -19.45 -15.81 9.41
C PHE A 111 -20.05 -14.81 8.42
N THR A 112 -21.34 -14.53 8.54
CA THR A 112 -22.08 -13.67 7.61
C THR A 112 -21.65 -12.21 7.74
N VAL A 113 -21.50 -11.70 8.96
CA VAL A 113 -21.05 -10.33 9.24
C VAL A 113 -19.63 -10.11 8.72
N VAL A 114 -18.70 -11.01 9.06
CA VAL A 114 -17.32 -10.92 8.56
C VAL A 114 -17.29 -11.01 7.04
N SER A 115 -18.07 -11.91 6.44
CA SER A 115 -18.15 -12.03 4.99
C SER A 115 -18.62 -10.74 4.30
N ALA A 116 -19.59 -10.02 4.87
CA ALA A 116 -20.00 -8.72 4.35
C ALA A 116 -18.84 -7.70 4.37
N HIS A 117 -18.05 -7.68 5.44
CA HIS A 117 -16.85 -6.85 5.52
C HIS A 117 -15.74 -7.27 4.55
N LEU A 118 -15.58 -8.57 4.28
CA LEU A 118 -14.63 -9.06 3.28
C LEU A 118 -15.05 -8.68 1.86
N VAL A 119 -16.35 -8.70 1.55
CA VAL A 119 -16.86 -8.19 0.26
C VAL A 119 -16.58 -6.70 0.14
N GLN A 120 -16.84 -5.91 1.19
CA GLN A 120 -16.47 -4.49 1.20
C GLN A 120 -14.97 -4.29 0.99
N MET A 121 -14.14 -5.11 1.64
CA MET A 121 -12.69 -5.04 1.46
C MET A 121 -12.28 -5.29 0.01
N LEU A 122 -12.89 -6.28 -0.64
CA LEU A 122 -12.61 -6.60 -2.03
C LEU A 122 -13.08 -5.49 -2.99
N ILE A 123 -14.20 -4.83 -2.70
CA ILE A 123 -14.67 -3.64 -3.43
C ILE A 123 -13.62 -2.53 -3.38
N ASP A 124 -13.05 -2.28 -2.19
CA ASP A 124 -12.04 -1.23 -2.01
C ASP A 124 -10.73 -1.59 -2.73
N ILE A 125 -10.25 -2.84 -2.57
CA ILE A 125 -8.99 -3.33 -3.16
C ILE A 125 -9.05 -3.30 -4.70
N LEU A 126 -10.20 -3.68 -5.27
CA LEU A 126 -10.38 -3.68 -6.73
C LEU A 126 -10.83 -2.32 -7.26
N HIS A 127 -10.99 -1.32 -6.39
CA HIS A 127 -11.48 0.00 -6.74
C HIS A 127 -12.76 -0.05 -7.59
N ILE A 128 -13.75 -0.85 -7.17
CA ILE A 128 -14.97 -1.13 -7.95
C ILE A 128 -15.83 0.13 -8.17
N ILE A 129 -15.87 1.03 -7.19
CA ILE A 129 -16.75 2.22 -7.20
C ILE A 129 -15.99 3.48 -7.63
N ASN A 130 -14.66 3.44 -7.65
CA ASN A 130 -13.88 4.60 -8.04
C ASN A 130 -14.02 4.83 -9.55
N GLU A 131 -14.53 6.01 -9.93
CA GLU A 131 -14.46 6.46 -11.33
C GLU A 131 -12.98 6.64 -11.75
N PRO A 132 -12.61 6.23 -12.98
CA PRO A 132 -11.24 6.34 -13.46
C PRO A 132 -10.80 7.81 -13.49
N GLY A 133 -9.69 8.05 -12.80
CA GLY A 133 -8.68 9.10 -13.00
C GLY A 133 -9.10 10.53 -13.31
N ILE A 134 -9.87 10.78 -14.37
CA ILE A 134 -9.93 12.11 -14.99
C ILE A 134 -10.77 13.09 -14.17
N LEU A 135 -12.02 12.75 -13.81
CA LEU A 135 -12.87 13.67 -13.04
C LEU A 135 -12.36 13.87 -11.60
N SER A 136 -11.88 12.81 -10.94
CA SER A 136 -11.33 12.90 -9.59
C SER A 136 -9.99 13.65 -9.55
N PHE A 137 -9.13 13.50 -10.57
CA PHE A 137 -7.90 14.30 -10.72
C PHE A 137 -8.21 15.77 -11.01
N PHE A 138 -9.24 16.07 -11.81
CA PHE A 138 -9.71 17.45 -12.01
C PHE A 138 -10.29 18.05 -10.72
N PHE A 139 -11.12 17.33 -9.98
CA PHE A 139 -11.62 17.76 -8.66
C PHE A 139 -10.49 17.94 -7.63
N ALA A 140 -9.47 17.09 -7.65
CA ALA A 140 -8.30 17.19 -6.77
C ALA A 140 -7.36 18.36 -7.14
N LEU A 141 -7.20 18.65 -8.43
CA LEU A 141 -6.43 19.81 -8.91
C LEU A 141 -7.11 21.14 -8.55
N GLU A 142 -8.44 21.20 -8.64
CA GLU A 142 -9.25 22.36 -8.25
C GLU A 142 -9.08 22.71 -6.77
N GLN A 143 -8.91 21.70 -5.89
CA GLN A 143 -8.82 21.90 -4.44
C GLN A 143 -7.40 22.17 -3.91
N ARG A 144 -6.36 22.21 -4.76
CA ARG A 144 -4.98 22.67 -4.45
C ARG A 144 -4.29 22.10 -3.19
N SER A 145 -4.83 21.06 -2.57
CA SER A 145 -4.31 20.44 -1.36
C SER A 145 -4.45 18.94 -1.46
N LEU A 146 -3.65 18.30 -2.31
CA LEU A 146 -3.51 16.86 -2.30
C LEU A 146 -2.09 16.49 -1.90
N SER A 147 -1.97 15.67 -0.86
CA SER A 147 -0.69 15.13 -0.44
C SER A 147 -0.22 14.06 -1.44
N THR A 148 1.09 13.86 -1.55
CA THR A 148 1.71 12.88 -2.48
C THR A 148 1.22 11.44 -2.27
N MET A 149 0.69 11.12 -1.07
CA MET A 149 0.10 9.82 -0.76
C MET A 149 -1.25 9.60 -1.45
N GLU A 150 -2.08 10.64 -1.52
CA GLU A 150 -3.42 10.55 -2.12
C GLU A 150 -3.31 10.41 -3.65
N ALA A 151 -2.34 11.09 -4.27
CA ALA A 151 -2.02 10.93 -5.69
C ALA A 151 -1.59 9.49 -6.06
N HIS A 152 -0.92 8.77 -5.15
CA HIS A 152 -0.50 7.38 -5.36
C HIS A 152 -1.70 6.42 -5.41
N PHE A 153 -2.72 6.67 -4.57
CA PHE A 153 -3.96 5.89 -4.51
C PHE A 153 -4.78 5.99 -5.81
N PHE A 154 -4.72 7.13 -6.53
CA PHE A 154 -5.42 7.31 -7.81
C PHE A 154 -4.79 6.53 -8.97
N THR A 155 -3.51 6.16 -8.89
CA THR A 155 -2.83 5.36 -9.94
C THR A 155 -3.02 3.84 -9.80
N GLU A 156 -3.45 3.34 -8.64
CA GLU A 156 -3.64 1.90 -8.41
C GLU A 156 -4.95 1.37 -9.00
N GLY A 157 -6.01 2.19 -9.06
CA GLY A 157 -7.29 1.83 -9.68
C GLY A 157 -7.22 1.59 -11.20
N GLU A 158 -6.15 2.03 -11.87
CA GLU A 158 -5.96 1.86 -13.31
C GLU A 158 -4.94 0.75 -13.65
N ARG A 159 -4.48 0.01 -12.63
CA ARG A 159 -3.50 -1.07 -12.82
C ARG A 159 -4.16 -2.33 -13.37
N LEU A 160 -3.53 -2.92 -14.39
CA LEU A 160 -3.90 -4.24 -14.88
C LEU A 160 -3.62 -5.31 -13.83
N MET A 161 -4.66 -6.04 -13.42
CA MET A 161 -4.57 -7.19 -12.54
C MET A 161 -4.77 -8.47 -13.36
N VAL A 162 -3.65 -9.02 -13.86
CA VAL A 162 -3.64 -10.19 -14.76
C VAL A 162 -4.39 -11.39 -14.18
N LEU A 163 -4.31 -11.61 -12.87
CA LEU A 163 -5.01 -12.70 -12.19
C LEU A 163 -6.52 -12.69 -12.41
N LEU A 164 -7.14 -11.52 -12.64
CA LEU A 164 -8.59 -11.42 -12.86
C LEU A 164 -9.00 -12.08 -14.18
N PHE A 165 -8.10 -12.14 -15.16
CA PHE A 165 -8.33 -12.74 -16.48
C PHE A 165 -8.05 -14.24 -16.52
N LYS A 166 -7.40 -14.80 -15.49
CA LYS A 166 -7.10 -16.24 -15.39
C LYS A 166 -8.16 -17.03 -14.60
N SER A 167 -9.23 -16.38 -14.16
CA SER A 167 -10.36 -17.01 -13.47
C SER A 167 -11.67 -16.65 -14.18
N ASP A 168 -12.60 -17.60 -14.24
CA ASP A 168 -13.95 -17.38 -14.77
C ASP A 168 -14.82 -16.50 -13.86
N ARG A 169 -14.53 -16.50 -12.55
CA ARG A 169 -15.27 -15.76 -11.51
C ARG A 169 -14.28 -15.16 -10.52
N PRO A 170 -13.45 -14.20 -10.98
CA PRO A 170 -12.30 -13.74 -10.21
C PRO A 170 -12.72 -13.09 -8.89
N PHE A 171 -13.86 -12.39 -8.85
CA PHE A 171 -14.37 -11.80 -7.61
C PHE A 171 -14.74 -12.86 -6.57
N LEU A 172 -15.39 -13.95 -6.98
CA LEU A 172 -15.78 -15.02 -6.06
C LEU A 172 -14.56 -15.83 -5.59
N ASP A 173 -13.61 -16.05 -6.48
CA ASP A 173 -12.40 -16.81 -6.15
C ASP A 173 -11.49 -16.00 -5.21
N LEU A 174 -11.35 -14.68 -5.43
CA LEU A 174 -10.69 -13.77 -4.48
C LEU A 174 -11.41 -13.68 -3.14
N PHE A 175 -12.75 -13.67 -3.15
CA PHE A 175 -13.54 -13.74 -1.92
C PHE A 175 -13.26 -15.04 -1.15
N ALA A 176 -13.16 -16.19 -1.83
CA ALA A 176 -12.80 -17.45 -1.21
C ALA A 176 -11.40 -17.41 -0.56
N VAL A 177 -10.43 -16.79 -1.23
CA VAL A 177 -9.08 -16.54 -0.68
C VAL A 177 -9.18 -15.67 0.58
N LEU A 178 -9.94 -14.57 0.54
CA LEU A 178 -10.12 -13.69 1.70
C LEU A 178 -10.77 -14.39 2.90
N VAL A 179 -11.78 -15.25 2.68
CA VAL A 179 -12.41 -16.04 3.75
C VAL A 179 -11.40 -16.98 4.41
N ARG A 180 -10.60 -17.71 3.60
CA ARG A 180 -9.54 -18.60 4.11
C ARG A 180 -8.46 -17.82 4.84
N LEU A 181 -8.03 -16.69 4.28
CA LEU A 181 -7.00 -15.82 4.86
C LEU A 181 -7.46 -15.21 6.19
N PHE A 182 -8.69 -14.70 6.25
CA PHE A 182 -9.26 -14.16 7.49
C PHE A 182 -9.27 -15.22 8.58
N HIS A 183 -9.79 -16.41 8.28
CA HIS A 183 -9.86 -17.49 9.26
C HIS A 183 -8.47 -17.93 9.75
N ARG A 184 -7.47 -18.00 8.85
CA ARG A 184 -6.09 -18.31 9.23
C ARG A 184 -5.50 -17.22 10.13
N THR A 185 -5.62 -15.96 9.74
CA THR A 185 -5.08 -14.80 10.47
C THR A 185 -5.76 -14.64 11.84
N TRP A 186 -7.06 -14.85 11.92
CA TRP A 186 -7.83 -14.89 13.17
C TRP A 186 -7.23 -15.87 14.18
N ARG A 187 -6.87 -17.08 13.72
CA ARG A 187 -6.23 -18.10 14.55
C ARG A 187 -4.80 -17.73 14.93
N GLU A 188 -4.01 -17.25 13.99
CA GLU A 188 -2.62 -16.83 14.22
C GLU A 188 -2.53 -15.66 15.23
N MET A 189 -3.54 -14.79 15.25
CA MET A 189 -3.65 -13.67 16.19
C MET A 189 -4.17 -14.08 17.57
N HIS A 190 -4.67 -15.32 17.72
CA HIS A 190 -5.42 -15.75 18.91
C HIS A 190 -6.57 -14.77 19.25
N ALA A 191 -7.19 -14.17 18.23
CA ALA A 191 -8.13 -13.07 18.37
C ALA A 191 -9.43 -13.47 19.12
N SER A 192 -10.05 -12.49 19.77
CA SER A 192 -11.41 -12.55 20.33
C SER A 192 -12.42 -11.79 19.45
N ASP A 193 -13.72 -11.89 19.75
CA ASP A 193 -14.80 -11.19 19.02
C ASP A 193 -14.64 -9.66 18.99
N GLU A 194 -13.95 -9.08 19.97
CA GLU A 194 -13.62 -7.65 19.99
C GLU A 194 -12.54 -7.26 18.96
N ASP A 195 -11.71 -8.22 18.54
CA ASP A 195 -10.57 -7.99 17.64
C ASP A 195 -10.93 -8.11 16.16
N ILE A 196 -12.19 -8.42 15.79
CA ILE A 196 -12.61 -8.61 14.40
C ILE A 196 -12.11 -7.49 13.47
N LYS A 197 -12.25 -6.22 13.90
CA LYS A 197 -11.78 -5.07 13.13
C LYS A 197 -10.26 -5.05 12.94
N LYS A 198 -9.50 -5.47 13.95
CA LYS A 198 -8.03 -5.56 13.87
C LYS A 198 -7.62 -6.68 12.92
N VAL A 199 -8.27 -7.84 13.00
CA VAL A 199 -8.00 -8.97 12.09
C VAL A 199 -8.30 -8.57 10.65
N LEU A 200 -9.42 -7.89 10.39
CA LEU A 200 -9.73 -7.34 9.05
C LEU A 200 -8.65 -6.36 8.56
N ALA A 201 -8.11 -5.50 9.42
CA ALA A 201 -7.04 -4.59 9.05
C ALA A 201 -5.74 -5.33 8.69
N VAL A 202 -5.39 -6.38 9.43
CA VAL A 202 -4.23 -7.25 9.12
C VAL A 202 -4.43 -7.95 7.78
N VAL A 203 -5.61 -8.54 7.56
CA VAL A 203 -5.98 -9.23 6.30
C VAL A 203 -5.89 -8.28 5.11
N ARG A 204 -6.40 -7.05 5.25
CA ARG A 204 -6.24 -6.01 4.22
C ARG A 204 -4.76 -5.78 3.93
N LYS A 205 -3.94 -5.56 4.95
CA LYS A 205 -2.52 -5.26 4.75
C LYS A 205 -1.76 -6.42 4.12
N GLN A 206 -2.08 -7.67 4.47
CA GLN A 206 -1.53 -8.87 3.82
C GLN A 206 -1.88 -8.90 2.33
N MET A 207 -3.13 -8.59 1.99
CA MET A 207 -3.57 -8.53 0.60
C MET A 207 -2.86 -7.41 -0.18
N ASP A 208 -2.79 -6.20 0.39
CA ASP A 208 -2.11 -5.07 -0.24
C ASP A 208 -0.63 -5.41 -0.56
N VAL A 209 0.10 -5.97 0.42
CA VAL A 209 1.50 -6.38 0.22
C VAL A 209 1.63 -7.45 -0.86
N CYS A 210 0.76 -8.45 -0.88
CA CYS A 210 0.84 -9.52 -1.88
C CYS A 210 0.45 -9.04 -3.29
N LEU A 211 -0.48 -8.10 -3.40
CA LEU A 211 -0.88 -7.54 -4.70
C LEU A 211 0.17 -6.60 -5.30
N LEU A 212 1.02 -5.98 -4.47
CA LEU A 212 2.17 -5.21 -4.95
C LEU A 212 3.12 -6.07 -5.80
N GLU A 213 3.27 -7.35 -5.46
CA GLU A 213 4.11 -8.34 -6.17
C GLU A 213 3.56 -8.80 -7.53
N LYS A 214 2.41 -8.27 -8.00
CA LYS A 214 1.81 -8.60 -9.31
C LYS A 214 1.57 -10.11 -9.52
N PRO A 215 0.85 -10.82 -8.63
CA PRO A 215 0.55 -12.22 -8.84
C PRO A 215 -0.22 -12.41 -10.15
N GLU A 216 0.24 -13.34 -10.98
CA GLU A 216 -0.38 -13.60 -12.27
C GLU A 216 -1.60 -14.54 -12.20
N SER A 217 -1.80 -15.22 -11.07
CA SER A 217 -2.91 -16.14 -10.84
C SER A 217 -3.34 -16.16 -9.36
N ILE A 218 -4.51 -16.73 -9.09
CA ILE A 218 -5.03 -16.89 -7.73
C ILE A 218 -4.13 -17.82 -6.91
N GLU A 219 -3.61 -18.89 -7.51
CA GLU A 219 -2.69 -19.82 -6.84
C GLU A 219 -1.41 -19.10 -6.43
N LYS A 220 -0.87 -18.23 -7.30
CA LYS A 220 0.32 -17.47 -6.97
C LYS A 220 0.07 -16.48 -5.84
N LEU A 221 -1.10 -15.86 -5.81
CA LEU A 221 -1.53 -15.01 -4.71
C LEU A 221 -1.61 -15.80 -3.40
N GLU A 222 -2.16 -17.02 -3.41
CA GLU A 222 -2.23 -17.88 -2.22
C GLU A 222 -0.84 -18.30 -1.71
N GLU A 223 0.11 -18.58 -2.60
CA GLU A 223 1.52 -18.82 -2.23
C GLU A 223 2.13 -17.60 -1.53
N LEU A 224 1.94 -16.39 -2.08
CA LEU A 224 2.44 -15.16 -1.47
C LEU A 224 1.80 -14.93 -0.09
N LEU A 225 0.50 -15.15 0.03
CA LEU A 225 -0.22 -15.05 1.30
C LEU A 225 0.25 -16.09 2.31
N ALA A 226 0.68 -17.29 1.89
CA ALA A 226 1.28 -18.28 2.79
C ALA A 226 2.61 -17.78 3.40
N VAL A 227 3.43 -17.09 2.61
CA VAL A 227 4.67 -16.46 3.09
C VAL A 227 4.36 -15.29 4.03
N HIS A 228 3.41 -14.42 3.65
CA HIS A 228 2.98 -13.25 4.42
C HIS A 228 1.96 -13.59 5.52
N SER A 229 2.24 -14.62 6.31
CA SER A 229 1.48 -14.98 7.51
C SER A 229 1.54 -13.89 8.59
N TYR A 230 0.58 -13.87 9.53
CA TYR A 230 0.59 -12.86 10.61
C TYR A 230 1.89 -12.85 11.42
N PRO A 231 2.51 -13.98 11.81
CA PRO A 231 3.81 -13.97 12.47
C PRO A 231 4.91 -13.30 11.64
N HIS A 232 4.91 -13.51 10.33
CA HIS A 232 5.85 -12.84 9.42
C HIS A 232 5.57 -11.33 9.34
N MET A 233 4.31 -10.94 9.15
CA MET A 233 3.89 -9.53 9.13
C MET A 233 4.25 -8.81 10.43
N LYS A 234 4.02 -9.46 11.58
CA LYS A 234 4.36 -8.93 12.89
C LYS A 234 5.85 -8.66 13.01
N LYS A 235 6.69 -9.61 12.59
CA LYS A 235 8.15 -9.44 12.56
C LYS A 235 8.56 -8.28 11.66
N LEU A 236 7.98 -8.19 10.46
CA LEU A 236 8.27 -7.09 9.53
C LEU A 236 7.94 -5.72 10.17
N TRP A 237 6.80 -5.59 10.84
CA TRP A 237 6.43 -4.35 11.53
C TRP A 237 7.28 -4.05 12.76
N GLU A 238 7.75 -5.08 13.47
CA GLU A 238 8.72 -4.93 14.57
C GLU A 238 10.07 -4.43 14.04
N ASP A 239 10.54 -4.97 12.92
CA ASP A 239 11.76 -4.54 12.25
C ASP A 239 11.63 -3.10 11.73
N GLU A 240 10.51 -2.73 11.10
CA GLU A 240 10.22 -1.36 10.64
C GLU A 240 10.16 -0.36 11.80
N ARG A 241 9.51 -0.73 12.91
CA ARG A 241 9.44 0.11 14.11
C ARG A 241 10.83 0.32 14.71
N SER A 242 11.59 -0.76 14.86
CA SER A 242 12.96 -0.71 15.42
C SER A 242 13.89 0.14 14.55
N ALA A 243 13.76 0.04 13.22
CA ALA A 243 14.52 0.87 12.28
C ALA A 243 14.18 2.35 12.43
N LYS A 244 12.89 2.68 12.57
CA LYS A 244 12.42 4.06 12.77
C LYS A 244 12.88 4.64 14.10
N GLU A 245 12.81 3.86 15.19
CA GLU A 245 13.34 4.28 16.50
C GLU A 245 14.86 4.51 16.43
N ALA A 246 15.60 3.65 15.72
CA ALA A 246 17.03 3.84 15.50
C ALA A 246 17.35 5.12 14.70
N GLU A 247 16.53 5.47 13.71
CA GLU A 247 16.63 6.72 12.96
C GLU A 247 16.32 7.94 13.83
N GLU A 248 15.29 7.86 14.68
CA GLU A 248 14.93 8.93 15.61
C GLU A 248 16.04 9.18 16.64
N LEU A 249 16.70 8.11 17.12
CA LEU A 249 17.84 8.16 18.05
C LEU A 249 19.17 8.62 17.43
N GLN A 250 19.29 8.71 16.10
CA GLN A 250 20.45 9.35 15.48
C GLN A 250 20.47 10.84 15.84
N SER A 251 21.58 11.28 16.45
CA SER A 251 21.81 12.66 16.89
C SER A 251 21.51 13.66 15.76
N ASP A 252 21.00 14.85 16.12
CA ASP A 252 20.75 15.93 15.17
C ASP A 252 22.00 16.28 14.35
N ALA A 253 23.20 16.04 14.89
CA ALA A 253 24.47 16.16 14.17
C ALA A 253 24.63 15.13 13.04
N VAL A 254 24.15 13.89 13.22
CA VAL A 254 24.14 12.83 12.21
C VAL A 254 23.09 13.15 11.14
N LYS A 255 21.90 13.63 11.53
CA LYS A 255 20.86 14.10 10.60
C LYS A 255 21.29 15.33 9.81
N LEU A 256 21.99 16.28 10.42
CA LEU A 256 22.61 17.43 9.75
C LEU A 256 23.69 16.98 8.77
N SER A 257 24.57 16.05 9.17
CA SER A 257 25.58 15.49 8.28
C SER A 257 24.94 14.75 7.10
N PHE A 258 23.84 14.02 7.33
CA PHE A 258 23.02 13.36 6.31
C PHE A 258 22.44 14.38 5.32
N LEU A 259 21.85 15.48 5.81
CA LEU A 259 21.31 16.56 4.97
C LEU A 259 22.41 17.30 4.18
N ILE A 260 23.57 17.55 4.79
CA ILE A 260 24.72 18.19 4.14
C ILE A 260 25.27 17.29 3.02
N LEU A 261 25.42 15.99 3.28
CA LEU A 261 25.85 15.01 2.28
C LEU A 261 24.82 14.84 1.15
N LEU A 262 23.52 14.83 1.45
CA LEU A 262 22.47 14.87 0.43
C LEU A 262 22.57 16.12 -0.42
N ALA A 263 22.76 17.29 0.19
CA ALA A 263 22.90 18.55 -0.54
C ALA A 263 24.16 18.58 -1.42
N GLN A 264 25.28 18.01 -0.94
CA GLN A 264 26.52 17.88 -1.70
C GLN A 264 26.38 16.88 -2.85
N GLN A 265 25.73 15.74 -2.66
CA GLN A 265 25.46 14.79 -3.74
C GLN A 265 24.44 15.32 -4.75
N PHE A 266 23.41 16.08 -4.32
CA PHE A 266 22.49 16.77 -5.22
C PHE A 266 23.18 17.81 -6.10
N TRP A 267 24.22 18.46 -5.58
CA TRP A 267 25.09 19.35 -6.36
C TRP A 267 25.93 18.58 -7.39
N PHE A 268 26.42 17.39 -7.02
CA PHE A 268 27.25 16.57 -7.91
C PHE A 268 26.45 15.88 -9.03
N TRP A 269 25.15 15.64 -8.83
CA TRP A 269 24.27 14.99 -9.81
C TRP A 269 23.57 15.96 -10.76
N LYS A 270 24.10 17.19 -10.91
CA LYS A 270 23.46 18.21 -11.76
C LYS A 270 24.35 18.93 -12.75
N LEU A 271 25.55 18.44 -13.07
CA LEU A 271 26.31 18.91 -14.23
C LEU A 271 27.04 17.73 -14.89
N ASP A 272 26.84 17.54 -16.20
CA ASP A 272 27.79 16.81 -17.02
C ASP A 272 29.18 17.46 -16.91
N ALA A 273 30.27 16.72 -17.17
CA ALA A 273 31.67 17.10 -17.03
C ALA A 273 32.08 18.40 -17.78
N ASN A 274 31.20 18.95 -18.61
CA ASN A 274 31.37 20.22 -19.33
C ASN A 274 30.58 21.40 -18.73
N GLU A 275 29.96 21.25 -17.56
CA GLU A 275 29.25 22.28 -16.79
C GLU A 275 28.14 23.06 -17.53
N LYS A 276 27.58 22.52 -18.62
CA LYS A 276 26.67 23.27 -19.50
C LYS A 276 25.29 22.66 -19.71
N THR A 277 25.04 21.42 -19.28
CA THR A 277 23.76 20.76 -19.55
C THR A 277 23.29 19.89 -18.39
N LEU A 278 22.02 20.06 -18.05
CA LEU A 278 21.28 19.26 -17.06
C LEU A 278 20.69 18.03 -17.73
N ILE A 279 21.21 16.84 -17.42
CA ILE A 279 20.62 15.57 -17.86
C ILE A 279 19.74 15.05 -16.74
N CYS A 280 18.42 15.17 -16.90
CA CYS A 280 17.46 14.41 -16.11
C CYS A 280 16.87 13.36 -17.05
N SER A 281 17.31 12.11 -16.92
CA SER A 281 16.62 10.98 -17.50
C SER A 281 15.48 10.62 -16.56
N ASP A 282 14.25 10.84 -16.99
CA ASP A 282 13.05 10.39 -16.28
C ASP A 282 13.15 8.86 -16.06
N CYS A 283 13.35 8.43 -14.81
CA CYS A 283 13.21 7.03 -14.40
C CYS A 283 11.73 6.67 -14.19
N ALA A 284 10.87 7.12 -15.13
CA ALA A 284 9.50 6.66 -15.26
C ALA A 284 9.40 6.01 -16.64
N ASN A 285 9.31 4.68 -16.63
CA ASN A 285 9.20 3.77 -17.77
C ASN A 285 10.52 3.21 -18.31
N SER A 286 10.63 1.88 -18.27
CA SER A 286 11.58 1.16 -19.10
C SER A 286 11.21 1.36 -20.58
N GLU A 287 12.21 1.72 -21.38
CA GLU A 287 12.17 1.79 -22.85
C GLU A 287 11.21 2.85 -23.45
N VAL A 288 11.65 4.12 -23.50
CA VAL A 288 11.27 5.02 -24.61
C VAL A 288 12.52 5.65 -25.21
N SER A 289 12.55 5.54 -26.53
CA SER A 289 13.59 5.92 -27.49
C SER A 289 14.21 7.30 -27.28
N SER A 290 15.53 7.33 -27.49
CA SER A 290 16.29 8.48 -27.98
C SER A 290 15.53 9.23 -29.09
N ASN A 291 15.13 10.47 -28.81
CA ASN A 291 15.05 11.64 -29.70
C ASN A 291 13.88 12.54 -29.28
N ALA A 292 14.12 13.44 -28.35
CA ALA A 292 13.32 14.65 -28.17
C ALA A 292 14.25 15.82 -27.82
N SER A 293 14.83 16.39 -28.87
CA SER A 293 15.48 17.68 -28.85
C SER A 293 14.42 18.78 -28.67
N SER A 294 14.24 19.30 -27.46
CA SER A 294 13.87 20.70 -27.22
C SER A 294 13.69 20.95 -25.74
N ALA A 295 14.53 21.83 -25.20
CA ALA A 295 14.42 22.40 -23.89
C ALA A 295 13.07 23.11 -23.71
N ALA A 296 12.13 22.49 -23.00
CA ALA A 296 11.02 23.18 -22.34
C ALA A 296 10.34 22.24 -21.35
N ASN A 297 10.21 22.69 -20.10
CA ASN A 297 9.39 22.12 -19.03
C ASN A 297 10.04 21.04 -18.15
N LEU A 298 11.17 21.37 -17.52
CA LEU A 298 11.60 20.69 -16.30
C LEU A 298 10.82 21.29 -15.10
N LYS A 299 9.82 20.55 -14.60
CA LYS A 299 9.12 20.94 -13.36
C LYS A 299 9.97 20.52 -12.16
N ARG A 300 10.17 21.41 -11.19
CA ARG A 300 10.78 21.07 -9.89
C ARG A 300 9.89 20.03 -9.21
N VAL A 301 10.40 18.81 -9.03
CA VAL A 301 9.73 17.77 -8.25
C VAL A 301 10.45 17.70 -6.91
N ASP A 302 9.79 18.14 -5.84
CA ASP A 302 10.38 18.23 -4.50
C ASP A 302 10.48 16.87 -3.77
N LYS A 303 10.05 15.76 -4.41
CA LYS A 303 10.07 14.41 -3.83
C LYS A 303 10.49 13.35 -4.85
N LEU A 304 11.43 12.50 -4.45
CA LEU A 304 11.90 11.35 -5.23
C LEU A 304 10.88 10.20 -5.20
N SER A 305 10.94 9.30 -6.19
CA SER A 305 10.19 8.05 -6.16
C SER A 305 10.67 7.16 -5.01
N VAL A 306 9.80 6.29 -4.48
CA VAL A 306 10.13 5.41 -3.34
C VAL A 306 11.34 4.52 -3.64
N GLN A 307 11.51 4.08 -4.89
CA GLN A 307 12.66 3.27 -5.30
C GLN A 307 13.95 4.09 -5.38
N ALA A 308 13.89 5.32 -5.90
CA ALA A 308 15.03 6.23 -5.93
C ALA A 308 15.44 6.65 -4.51
N GLN A 309 14.46 6.95 -3.64
CA GLN A 309 14.71 7.26 -2.23
C GLN A 309 15.44 6.10 -1.53
N ARG A 310 14.97 4.86 -1.70
CA ARG A 310 15.62 3.65 -1.15
C ARG A 310 17.04 3.41 -1.67
N GLN A 311 17.38 3.88 -2.86
CA GLN A 311 18.75 3.79 -3.39
C GLN A 311 19.62 4.89 -2.81
N VAL A 312 19.13 6.13 -2.78
CA VAL A 312 19.80 7.29 -2.17
C VAL A 312 20.11 7.00 -0.71
N ASP A 313 19.13 6.53 0.07
CA ASP A 313 19.31 6.21 1.49
C ASP A 313 20.36 5.10 1.69
N ARG A 314 20.42 4.11 0.79
CA ARG A 314 21.43 3.05 0.85
C ARG A 314 22.84 3.58 0.61
N PHE A 315 23.04 4.39 -0.43
CA PHE A 315 24.34 4.97 -0.73
C PHE A 315 24.81 5.94 0.36
N LEU A 316 23.89 6.75 0.87
CA LEU A 316 24.21 7.71 1.91
C LEU A 316 24.54 7.03 3.25
N ASN A 317 23.85 5.94 3.59
CA ASN A 317 24.14 5.15 4.79
C ASN A 317 25.54 4.52 4.72
N ILE A 318 25.97 4.07 3.54
CA ILE A 318 27.34 3.56 3.34
C ILE A 318 28.36 4.70 3.52
N GLU A 319 28.17 5.85 2.87
CA GLU A 319 29.09 6.99 2.97
C GLU A 319 29.19 7.51 4.42
N LEU A 320 28.06 7.66 5.12
CA LEU A 320 28.05 8.07 6.52
C LEU A 320 28.77 7.07 7.42
N LYS A 321 28.55 5.76 7.22
CA LYS A 321 29.29 4.73 7.97
C LYS A 321 30.80 4.81 7.71
N MET A 322 31.22 5.09 6.48
CA MET A 322 32.63 5.30 6.15
C MET A 322 33.20 6.53 6.87
N ARG A 323 32.47 7.64 6.94
CA ARG A 323 32.89 8.86 7.65
C ARG A 323 32.89 8.73 9.17
N LEU A 324 31.93 7.98 9.71
CA LEU A 324 31.83 7.73 11.15
C LEU A 324 32.91 6.76 11.66
N LEU A 325 33.45 5.90 10.79
CA LEU A 325 34.62 5.07 11.11
C LEU A 325 35.91 5.91 11.33
N GLU A 326 35.96 7.14 10.83
CA GLU A 326 37.10 8.06 10.98
C GLU A 326 37.06 8.86 12.29
N LEU A 327 35.98 8.76 13.07
CA LEU A 327 35.74 9.57 14.26
C LEU A 327 35.57 8.67 15.49
N ASP A 328 36.65 8.47 16.25
CA ASP A 328 36.64 7.55 17.39
C ASP A 328 35.68 7.98 18.52
N HIS A 329 35.42 9.28 18.70
CA HIS A 329 34.53 9.83 19.74
C HIS A 329 33.86 11.13 19.27
N ILE A 330 32.52 11.13 19.13
CA ILE A 330 31.75 12.33 18.74
C ILE A 330 31.04 12.91 19.97
N PRO A 331 31.42 14.11 20.46
CA PRO A 331 30.68 14.76 21.54
C PRO A 331 29.32 15.27 21.04
N ASN A 332 28.26 15.10 21.85
CA ASN A 332 26.89 15.47 21.51
C ASN A 332 26.66 16.99 21.35
N THR A 333 27.59 17.83 21.80
CA THR A 333 27.52 19.29 21.68
C THR A 333 28.92 19.85 21.42
N ILE A 334 29.07 20.63 20.35
CA ILE A 334 30.29 21.39 20.04
C ILE A 334 29.95 22.88 20.19
N GLU A 335 30.51 23.53 21.21
CA GLU A 335 30.47 24.98 21.31
C GLU A 335 31.56 25.55 20.38
N ILE A 336 31.14 26.26 19.33
CA ILE A 336 32.06 26.94 18.42
C ILE A 336 32.64 28.17 19.17
N PRO A 337 33.95 28.27 19.39
CA PRO A 337 34.54 29.42 20.05
C PRO A 337 34.34 30.70 19.22
N PRO A 338 34.26 31.89 19.85
CA PRO A 338 34.15 33.15 19.13
C PRO A 338 35.37 33.35 18.21
N LEU A 339 35.12 33.97 17.04
CA LEU A 339 36.15 34.25 16.05
C LEU A 339 37.32 35.04 16.69
N PRO A 340 38.59 34.66 16.47
CA PRO A 340 39.72 35.42 16.98
C PRO A 340 39.67 36.88 16.50
N ALA A 341 39.98 37.82 17.39
CA ALA A 341 39.94 39.25 17.08
C ALA A 341 41.00 39.69 16.05
N ASN A 342 42.03 38.87 15.85
CA ASN A 342 43.11 39.12 14.90
C ASN A 342 43.24 37.95 13.89
N PHE A 343 43.41 38.30 12.62
CA PHE A 343 43.56 37.36 11.51
C PHE A 343 45.04 37.11 11.17
N ASP A 344 45.95 37.36 12.13
CA ASP A 344 47.41 37.28 11.95
C ASP A 344 47.92 35.85 11.64
N TRP A 345 47.04 34.86 11.77
CA TRP A 345 47.27 33.45 11.47
C TRP A 345 46.94 33.07 10.02
N ILE A 346 46.35 33.97 9.23
CA ILE A 346 46.13 33.75 7.79
C ILE A 346 47.49 33.90 7.09
N PRO A 347 48.00 32.85 6.42
CA PRO A 347 49.23 32.95 5.64
C PRO A 347 49.12 34.09 4.62
N ARG A 348 50.15 34.93 4.52
CA ARG A 348 50.19 36.13 3.66
C ARG A 348 49.97 35.85 2.16
N ASP A 349 49.96 34.59 1.76
CA ASP A 349 49.78 34.16 0.37
C ASP A 349 48.31 34.23 -0.12
N VAL A 350 47.36 34.63 0.74
CA VAL A 350 45.95 34.83 0.36
C VAL A 350 45.62 36.31 0.05
N ASP A 351 46.57 37.25 0.24
CA ASP A 351 46.34 38.71 0.14
C ASP A 351 46.49 39.30 -1.29
N HIS A 352 46.22 38.51 -2.33
CA HIS A 352 46.21 38.99 -3.72
C HIS A 352 44.88 38.70 -4.43
N SER A 353 43.77 39.12 -3.84
CA SER A 353 42.67 39.68 -4.63
C SER A 353 41.90 40.70 -3.80
N LYS A 354 42.31 41.96 -3.93
CA LYS A 354 41.51 43.11 -3.49
C LYS A 354 40.15 43.06 -4.17
N THR A 355 39.13 42.61 -3.45
CA THR A 355 37.76 43.03 -3.73
C THR A 355 37.11 43.38 -2.41
N SER A 356 36.97 44.68 -2.18
CA SER A 356 36.34 45.29 -1.02
C SER A 356 34.92 44.75 -0.85
N ILE A 357 34.70 43.86 0.12
CA ILE A 357 33.35 43.50 0.55
C ILE A 357 32.84 44.67 1.39
N THR A 358 32.03 45.51 0.76
CA THR A 358 31.28 46.56 1.44
C THR A 358 30.06 45.87 2.05
N LYS A 359 29.84 46.05 3.36
CA LYS A 359 28.63 45.60 4.07
C LYS A 359 27.38 46.12 3.36
N VAL A 360 26.47 45.21 3.01
CA VAL A 360 25.03 45.44 2.99
C VAL A 360 24.38 44.31 3.76
#